data_AF-A0A0T9R681-F1
#
_entry.id   AF-A0A0T9R681-F1
#
_cell.length_a   1.000
_cell.length_b   1.000
_cell.length_c   1.000
_cell.angle_alpha   90.00
_cell.angle_beta   90.00
_cell.angle_gamma   90.00
#
_symmetry.space_group_name_H-M   'P 1'
#
loop_
_entity.id
_entity.type
_entity.pdbx_description
1 polymer ?
#
loop_
_entity_poly.entity_id
_entity_poly.type
_entity_poly.pdbx_seq_one_letter_code
_entity_poly.pdbx_strand_id
1 'polypeptide(L)'
;MVTTGQANSPFSLDDLCELASMEGDLRVIAAHEQLGIGIQPDEDGFTDNVWAIGFLAENFALKCGGNSPHFTHPSCKTLVDEVVTLARRIDAAAWDYFFKCGLDGARMRMEEERWDC
;
A
#
# COMPACT_ATOMS: atom_id res chain seq x y z
N MET A 1 -5.67 21.38 -35.81
CA MET A 1 -5.75 21.07 -34.36
C MET A 1 -6.26 19.64 -34.24
N VAL A 2 -5.38 18.72 -33.83
CA VAL A 2 -5.74 17.38 -33.37
C VAL A 2 -5.04 17.22 -32.03
N THR A 3 -5.82 17.35 -30.97
CA THR A 3 -5.48 16.87 -29.64
C THR A 3 -5.81 15.39 -29.60
N THR A 4 -4.85 14.54 -29.22
CA THR A 4 -4.96 13.36 -28.34
C THR A 4 -3.85 12.39 -28.68
N GLY A 5 -2.89 12.27 -27.76
CA GLY A 5 -1.82 11.28 -27.82
C GLY A 5 -0.96 11.29 -26.56
N GLN A 6 -1.58 11.58 -25.41
CA GLN A 6 -0.94 11.53 -24.09
C GLN A 6 -1.87 10.71 -23.19
N ALA A 7 -1.73 9.38 -23.22
CA ALA A 7 -2.43 8.51 -22.27
C ALA A 7 -1.90 7.05 -22.18
N ASN A 8 -0.84 6.65 -22.87
CA ASN A 8 -0.28 5.30 -22.71
C ASN A 8 1.12 5.39 -22.12
N SER A 9 1.21 5.91 -20.90
CA SER A 9 2.42 5.75 -20.10
C SER A 9 2.42 4.32 -19.57
N PRO A 10 3.42 3.48 -19.84
CA PRO A 10 3.49 2.12 -19.30
C PRO A 10 3.45 2.11 -17.76
N PHE A 11 3.95 3.18 -17.13
CA PHE A 11 3.96 3.36 -15.68
C PHE A 11 2.56 3.33 -15.03
N SER A 12 1.49 3.73 -15.73
CA SER A 12 0.15 3.68 -15.12
C SER A 12 -0.44 2.26 -15.11
N LEU A 13 -0.07 1.39 -16.06
CA LEU A 13 -0.65 0.04 -16.10
C LEU A 13 -0.10 -0.84 -14.99
N ASP A 14 1.20 -0.77 -14.72
CA ASP A 14 1.83 -1.53 -13.64
C ASP A 14 1.29 -1.08 -12.26
N ASP A 15 1.16 0.24 -12.06
CA ASP A 15 0.56 0.81 -10.84
C ASP A 15 -0.91 0.37 -10.66
N LEU A 16 -1.71 0.33 -11.73
CA LEU A 16 -3.10 -0.13 -11.68
C LEU A 16 -3.19 -1.63 -11.36
N CYS A 17 -2.33 -2.46 -11.96
CA CYS A 17 -2.25 -3.88 -11.66
C CYS A 17 -1.88 -4.12 -10.20
N GLU A 18 -0.92 -3.37 -9.68
CA GLU A 18 -0.51 -3.49 -8.29
C GLU A 18 -1.63 -3.10 -7.31
N LEU A 19 -2.33 -1.99 -7.56
CA LEU A 19 -3.48 -1.57 -6.75
C LEU A 19 -4.59 -2.62 -6.76
N ALA A 20 -4.87 -3.23 -7.92
CA ALA A 20 -5.87 -4.29 -8.04
C ALA A 20 -5.46 -5.57 -7.28
N SER A 21 -4.17 -5.94 -7.32
CA SER A 21 -3.65 -7.05 -6.52
C SER A 21 -3.80 -6.78 -5.02
N MET A 22 -3.44 -5.57 -4.58
CA MET A 22 -3.58 -5.16 -3.19
C MET A 22 -5.03 -5.16 -2.71
N GLU A 23 -5.97 -4.68 -3.54
CA GLU A 23 -7.41 -4.78 -3.23
C GLU A 23 -7.84 -6.25 -3.06
N GLY A 24 -7.35 -7.14 -3.91
CA GLY A 24 -7.57 -8.58 -3.82
C GLY A 24 -7.08 -9.16 -2.49
N ASP A 25 -5.86 -8.85 -2.09
CA ASP A 25 -5.26 -9.31 -0.83
C ASP A 25 -6.05 -8.81 0.38
N LEU A 26 -6.46 -7.53 0.38
CA LEU A 26 -7.29 -6.97 1.43
C LEU A 26 -8.66 -7.67 1.53
N ARG A 27 -9.28 -8.04 0.40
CA ARG A 27 -10.54 -8.81 0.40
C ARG A 27 -10.35 -10.21 1.00
N VAL A 28 -9.21 -10.85 0.75
CA VAL A 28 -8.87 -12.15 1.38
C VAL A 28 -8.72 -11.98 2.89
N ILE A 29 -8.00 -10.96 3.35
CA ILE A 29 -7.82 -10.68 4.78
C ILE A 29 -9.17 -10.39 5.45
N ALA A 30 -10.02 -9.57 4.82
CA ALA A 30 -11.35 -9.28 5.34
C ALA A 30 -12.21 -10.55 5.48
N ALA A 31 -12.08 -11.51 4.55
CA ALA A 31 -12.76 -12.80 4.65
C ALA A 31 -12.19 -13.66 5.79
N HIS A 32 -10.88 -13.66 6.02
CA HIS A 32 -10.27 -14.35 7.16
C HIS A 32 -10.77 -13.80 8.49
N GLU A 33 -10.80 -12.46 8.65
CA GLU A 33 -11.38 -11.80 9.82
C GLU A 33 -12.84 -12.21 10.06
N GLN A 34 -13.66 -12.21 9.00
CA GLN A 34 -15.06 -12.61 9.09
C GLN A 34 -15.25 -14.09 9.48
N LEU A 35 -14.33 -14.97 9.06
CA LEU A 35 -14.38 -16.40 9.35
C LEU A 35 -13.61 -16.80 10.62
N GLY A 36 -12.98 -15.84 11.30
CA GLY A 36 -12.14 -16.11 12.48
C GLY A 36 -10.88 -16.92 12.16
N ILE A 37 -10.35 -16.81 10.95
CA ILE A 37 -9.11 -17.47 10.51
C ILE A 37 -7.93 -16.55 10.84
N GLY A 38 -6.84 -17.10 11.39
CA GLY A 38 -5.62 -16.33 11.65
C GLY A 38 -5.71 -15.36 12.82
N ILE A 39 -6.73 -15.48 13.69
CA ILE A 39 -6.99 -14.55 14.81
C ILE A 39 -6.20 -14.84 16.09
N GLN A 40 -5.33 -15.86 16.09
CA GLN A 40 -4.51 -16.16 17.26
C GLN A 40 -3.37 -15.14 17.34
N PRO A 41 -3.22 -14.39 18.44
CA PRO A 41 -2.12 -13.47 18.60
C PRO A 41 -0.81 -14.23 18.79
N ASP A 42 0.27 -13.69 18.23
CA ASP A 42 1.63 -14.13 18.43
C ASP A 42 2.25 -13.57 19.73
N GLU A 43 3.57 -13.69 19.87
CA GLU A 43 4.32 -13.20 21.04
C GLU A 43 4.24 -11.67 21.21
N ASP A 44 4.06 -10.93 20.12
CA ASP A 44 3.93 -9.47 20.11
C ASP A 44 2.47 -9.01 20.30
N GLY A 45 1.53 -9.97 20.37
CA GLY A 45 0.11 -9.71 20.52
C GLY A 45 -0.61 -9.39 19.21
N PHE A 46 0.04 -9.61 18.06
CA PHE A 46 -0.53 -9.36 16.74
C PHE A 46 -1.03 -10.66 16.11
N THR A 47 -2.15 -10.57 15.39
CA THR A 47 -2.69 -11.70 14.63
C THR A 47 -2.02 -11.79 13.26
N ASP A 48 -2.11 -12.94 12.60
CA ASP A 48 -1.60 -13.10 11.23
C ASP A 48 -2.22 -12.07 10.27
N ASN A 49 -3.50 -11.75 10.47
CA ASN A 49 -4.21 -10.77 9.66
C ASN A 49 -3.72 -9.34 9.91
N VAL A 50 -3.41 -8.99 11.17
CA VAL A 50 -2.80 -7.69 11.51
C VAL A 50 -1.44 -7.55 10.84
N TRP A 51 -0.61 -8.60 10.89
CA TRP A 51 0.67 -8.61 10.18
C TRP A 51 0.49 -8.46 8.67
N ALA A 52 -0.46 -9.16 8.07
CA ALA A 52 -0.73 -9.04 6.63
C ALA A 52 -1.13 -7.61 6.23
N ILE A 53 -2.01 -6.96 6.99
CA ILE A 53 -2.37 -5.54 6.79
C ILE A 53 -1.16 -4.65 6.95
N GLY A 54 -0.35 -4.91 8.00
CA GLY A 54 0.86 -4.15 8.28
C GLY A 54 1.87 -4.19 7.13
N PHE A 55 2.16 -5.38 6.62
CA PHE A 55 3.07 -5.55 5.47
C PHE A 55 2.54 -4.85 4.21
N LEU A 56 1.24 -4.92 3.94
CA LEU A 56 0.64 -4.21 2.81
C LEU A 56 0.77 -2.70 2.98
N ALA A 57 0.47 -2.17 4.18
CA ALA A 57 0.54 -0.75 4.49
C ALA A 57 1.97 -0.19 4.38
N GLU A 58 2.94 -0.90 4.95
CA GLU A 58 4.35 -0.52 4.91
C GLU A 58 4.90 -0.52 3.49
N ASN A 59 4.65 -1.58 2.72
CA ASN A 59 5.11 -1.68 1.33
C ASN A 59 4.45 -0.61 0.45
N PHE A 60 3.15 -0.38 0.63
CA PHE A 60 2.43 0.68 -0.05
C PHE A 60 3.05 2.06 0.23
N ALA A 61 3.32 2.37 1.51
CA ALA A 61 3.96 3.62 1.92
C ALA A 61 5.37 3.78 1.35
N LEU A 62 6.19 2.72 1.35
CA LEU A 62 7.54 2.74 0.78
C LEU A 62 7.51 3.13 -0.70
N LYS A 63 6.55 2.58 -1.46
CA LYS A 63 6.37 2.91 -2.89
C LYS A 63 5.85 4.33 -3.13
N CYS A 64 5.07 4.86 -2.19
CA CYS A 64 4.61 6.25 -2.23
C CYS A 64 5.71 7.26 -1.86
N GLY A 65 6.68 6.86 -1.02
CA GLY A 65 7.53 7.78 -0.26
C GLY A 65 8.97 7.98 -0.73
N GLY A 66 9.37 7.51 -1.92
CA GLY A 66 10.76 7.56 -2.42
C GLY A 66 11.06 8.61 -3.49
N ASN A 67 12.25 8.52 -4.09
CA ASN A 67 12.72 9.39 -5.18
C ASN A 67 11.92 9.25 -6.48
N SER A 68 11.26 8.10 -6.67
CA SER A 68 10.36 7.81 -7.80
C SER A 68 9.02 7.30 -7.25
N PRO A 69 8.13 8.21 -6.81
CA PRO A 69 6.87 7.82 -6.16
C PRO A 69 5.92 7.14 -7.14
N HIS A 70 5.41 5.98 -6.74
CA HIS A 70 4.35 5.24 -7.44
C HIS A 70 2.98 5.89 -7.25
N PHE A 71 2.01 5.51 -8.09
CA PHE A 71 0.58 5.87 -7.98
C PHE A 71 0.29 7.37 -8.13
N THR A 72 1.23 8.15 -8.66
CA THR A 72 1.09 9.61 -8.81
C THR A 72 0.20 10.01 -9.99
N HIS A 73 -0.09 9.07 -10.91
CA HIS A 73 -0.95 9.36 -12.05
C HIS A 73 -2.41 9.55 -11.58
N PRO A 74 -3.13 10.58 -12.07
CA PRO A 74 -4.50 10.85 -11.64
C PRO A 74 -5.49 9.68 -11.79
N SER A 75 -5.27 8.78 -12.75
CA SER A 75 -6.11 7.59 -12.91
C SER A 75 -6.01 6.60 -11.75
N CYS A 76 -4.91 6.62 -11.00
CA CYS A 76 -4.72 5.74 -9.85
C CYS A 76 -5.45 6.25 -8.60
N LYS A 77 -5.80 7.54 -8.56
CA LYS A 77 -6.35 8.19 -7.37
C LYS A 77 -7.56 7.46 -6.79
N THR A 78 -8.54 7.13 -7.64
CA THR A 78 -9.76 6.45 -7.18
C THR A 78 -9.44 5.09 -6.55
N LEU A 79 -8.57 4.30 -7.17
CA LEU A 79 -8.20 2.98 -6.67
C LEU A 79 -7.35 3.07 -5.39
N VAL A 80 -6.45 4.05 -5.30
CA VAL A 80 -5.72 4.33 -4.06
C VAL A 80 -6.70 4.65 -2.92
N ASP A 81 -7.66 5.54 -3.15
CA ASP A 81 -8.65 5.93 -2.15
C ASP A 81 -9.51 4.72 -1.71
N GLU A 82 -9.87 3.84 -2.65
CA GLU A 82 -10.62 2.59 -2.39
C GLU A 82 -9.81 1.57 -1.58
N VAL A 83 -8.54 1.33 -1.95
CA VAL A 83 -7.63 0.43 -1.23
C VAL A 83 -7.39 0.89 0.21
N VAL A 84 -7.09 2.19 0.40
CA VAL A 84 -6.88 2.77 1.74
C VAL A 84 -8.15 2.67 2.58
N THR A 85 -9.31 2.93 1.98
CA THR A 85 -10.61 2.82 2.67
C THR A 85 -10.90 1.37 3.08
N LEU A 86 -10.64 0.41 2.19
CA LEU A 86 -10.82 -1.01 2.47
C LEU A 86 -9.90 -1.47 3.59
N ALA A 87 -8.61 -1.13 3.54
CA ALA A 87 -7.67 -1.56 4.55
C ALA A 87 -8.00 -1.01 5.94
N ARG A 88 -8.31 0.29 6.03
CA ARG A 88 -8.71 0.92 7.30
C ARG A 88 -10.03 0.38 7.85
N ARG A 89 -10.90 -0.15 6.99
CA ARG A 89 -12.13 -0.82 7.43
C ARG A 89 -11.84 -2.16 8.10
N ILE A 90 -10.78 -2.86 7.68
CA ILE A 90 -10.37 -4.12 8.29
C ILE A 90 -9.66 -3.83 9.62
N ASP A 91 -8.59 -3.04 9.58
CA ASP A 91 -7.89 -2.58 10.80
C ASP A 91 -7.20 -1.24 10.53
N ALA A 92 -7.84 -0.14 10.97
CA ALA A 92 -7.28 1.19 10.85
C ALA A 92 -6.02 1.41 11.69
N ALA A 93 -5.95 0.79 12.87
CA ALA A 93 -4.83 1.00 13.78
C ALA A 93 -3.56 0.35 13.23
N ALA A 94 -3.67 -0.89 12.74
CA ALA A 94 -2.58 -1.58 12.05
C ALA A 94 -2.17 -0.82 10.79
N TRP A 95 -3.12 -0.49 9.91
CA TRP A 95 -2.83 0.21 8.67
C TRP A 95 -2.07 1.52 8.91
N ASP A 96 -2.58 2.40 9.78
CA ASP A 96 -1.97 3.72 10.00
C ASP A 96 -0.58 3.62 10.67
N TYR A 97 -0.40 2.66 11.59
CA TYR A 97 0.90 2.44 12.25
C TYR A 97 1.97 2.00 11.24
N PHE A 98 1.71 0.93 10.48
CA PHE A 98 2.69 0.38 9.55
C PHE A 98 2.88 1.25 8.30
N PHE A 99 1.85 1.96 7.85
CA PHE A 99 1.99 2.98 6.80
C PHE A 99 2.99 4.07 7.22
N LYS A 100 2.91 4.53 8.47
CA LYS A 100 3.89 5.48 9.01
C LYS A 100 5.31 4.89 9.05
N CYS A 101 5.46 3.64 9.48
CA CYS A 101 6.75 2.94 9.44
C CYS A 101 7.34 2.92 8.03
N GLY A 102 6.54 2.62 7.01
CA GLY A 102 6.98 2.62 5.62
C GLY A 102 7.38 4.00 5.11
N LEU A 103 6.65 5.07 5.47
CA LEU A 103 7.05 6.45 5.14
C LEU A 103 8.37 6.84 5.81
N ASP A 104 8.55 6.49 7.09
CA ASP A 104 9.80 6.74 7.80
C ASP A 104 10.95 5.95 7.16
N GLY A 105 10.72 4.70 6.78
CA GLY A 105 11.68 3.87 6.04
C GLY A 105 12.06 4.45 4.68
N ALA A 106 11.09 4.97 3.92
CA ALA A 106 11.35 5.62 2.64
C ALA A 106 12.21 6.89 2.80
N ARG A 107 11.90 7.71 3.83
CA ARG A 107 12.71 8.88 4.18
C ARG A 107 14.15 8.51 4.49
N MET A 108 14.36 7.48 5.32
CA MET A 108 15.72 7.04 5.68
C MET A 108 16.53 6.57 4.47
N ARG A 109 15.91 5.83 3.54
CA ARG A 109 16.57 5.38 2.30
C ARG A 109 17.00 6.56 1.42
N MET A 110 16.14 7.56 1.27
CA MET A 110 16.50 8.78 0.52
C MET A 110 17.63 9.56 1.19
N GLU A 111 17.68 9.57 2.53
CA GLU A 111 18.77 10.19 3.28
C GLU A 111 20.10 9.43 3.08
N GLU A 112 20.08 8.09 3.15
CA GLU A 112 21.25 7.23 2.91
C GLU A 112 21.82 7.42 1.49
N GLU A 113 20.97 7.34 0.45
CA GLU A 113 21.36 7.56 -0.95
C GLU A 113 22.01 8.94 -1.19
N ARG A 114 21.59 9.95 -0.42
CA ARG A 114 22.13 11.31 -0.49
C ARG A 114 23.53 11.43 0.13
N TRP A 115 23.86 10.61 1.13
CA TRP A 115 25.18 10.62 1.77
C TRP A 115 26.21 9.75 1.04
N ASP A 116 25.75 8.85 0.17
CA ASP A 116 26.60 7.97 -0.67
C ASP A 116 27.05 8.62 -2.01
N CYS A 117 26.57 9.82 -2.33
CA CYS A 117 26.96 10.63 -3.50
C CYS A 117 28.00 11.71 -3.17
#